data_AF-A0A8J4A0C5-F1
#
_entry.id   AF-A0A8J4A0C5-F1
#
_cell.length_a   1.000
_cell.length_b   1.000
_cell.length_c   1.000
_cell.angle_alpha   90.00
_cell.angle_beta   90.00
_cell.angle_gamma   90.00
#
_symmetry.space_group_name_H-M   'P 1'
#
loop_
_entity.id
_entity.type
_entity.pdbx_description
1 polymer ?
#
loop_
_entity_poly.entity_id
_entity_poly.type
_entity_poly.pdbx_seq_one_letter_code
_entity_poly.pdbx_strand_id
1 'polypeptide(L)'
;MIAVTVSDVRVTGRSLAPVTGVAYRRARRGGGTETARLPVDALSVDAVPDGYDAVLVAGDLQGVAPSPFGGPPVLLGVALADHLSVWAGQGLLPPPDRVAVVLAGDLYSAPGADVRGASGEVADVWWALAAAGCRLVAGVAGNHDVVTEDAVAEIGPGMTLLDGTFVDVGGRRLAGVGNIVGDPHRQGRRSEPAQLARLDAALASHPDVLVLHEGPPGDARPGTDARPGNAVIGDRLRARPPALTVCGHVRWERPLARLGDGQVLNVDGRVVVLVAP
;
A
#
# COMPACT_ATOMS: atom_id res chain seq x y z
N MET A 1 22.10 -28.72 -12.00
CA MET A 1 21.66 -27.35 -11.69
C MET A 1 20.74 -27.43 -10.48
N ILE A 2 21.19 -26.95 -9.33
CA ILE A 2 20.32 -26.78 -8.16
C ILE A 2 19.51 -25.53 -8.50
N ALA A 3 18.20 -25.68 -8.72
CA ALA A 3 17.32 -24.52 -8.81
C ALA A 3 17.43 -23.77 -7.48
N VAL A 4 18.04 -22.59 -7.49
CA VAL A 4 17.95 -21.67 -6.37
C VAL A 4 16.49 -21.23 -6.36
N THR A 5 15.69 -21.86 -5.51
CA THR A 5 14.35 -21.36 -5.19
C THR A 5 14.53 -19.98 -4.59
N VAL A 6 14.14 -18.95 -5.35
CA VAL A 6 13.96 -17.60 -4.84
C VAL A 6 12.86 -17.70 -3.77
N SER A 7 13.20 -17.47 -2.51
CA SER A 7 12.32 -17.72 -1.36
C SER A 7 11.28 -16.62 -1.23
N ASP A 8 9.97 -16.89 -1.31
CA ASP A 8 8.88 -15.89 -1.20
C ASP A 8 9.12 -14.79 -0.15
N VAL A 9 8.56 -13.58 -0.32
CA VAL A 9 8.59 -12.56 0.74
C VAL A 9 7.64 -12.95 1.87
N ARG A 10 8.19 -13.32 3.03
CA ARG A 10 7.45 -13.71 4.24
C ARG A 10 7.80 -12.83 5.43
N VAL A 11 6.79 -12.48 6.21
CA VAL A 11 6.99 -11.72 7.46
C VAL A 11 7.54 -12.65 8.53
N THR A 12 8.75 -12.35 8.99
CA THR A 12 9.49 -13.06 10.05
C THR A 12 9.34 -12.37 11.41
N GLY A 13 9.07 -11.07 11.41
CA GLY A 13 8.82 -10.26 12.60
C GLY A 13 7.49 -10.61 13.29
N ARG A 14 7.46 -10.51 14.62
CA ARG A 14 6.24 -10.77 15.42
C ARG A 14 5.37 -9.53 15.62
N SER A 15 5.93 -8.35 15.46
CA SER A 15 5.26 -7.06 15.67
C SER A 15 5.95 -5.96 14.86
N LEU A 16 5.21 -4.87 14.65
CA LEU A 16 5.75 -3.63 14.12
C LEU A 16 6.66 -2.95 15.15
N ALA A 17 7.77 -2.38 14.68
CA ALA A 17 8.68 -1.58 15.47
C ALA A 17 8.58 -0.10 15.06
N PRO A 18 8.23 0.83 15.96
CA PRO A 18 8.11 2.24 15.59
C PRO A 18 9.43 2.83 15.08
N VAL A 19 9.37 3.53 13.95
CA VAL A 19 10.51 4.26 13.38
C VAL A 19 10.30 5.77 13.55
N THR A 20 9.20 6.28 13.00
CA THR A 20 8.92 7.72 12.93
C THR A 20 7.43 7.99 12.65
N GLY A 21 7.08 9.14 12.08
CA GLY A 21 5.73 9.43 11.62
C GLY A 21 5.53 10.87 11.17
N VAL A 22 4.45 11.10 10.44
CA VAL A 22 4.10 12.39 9.85
C VAL A 22 2.86 12.96 10.54
N ALA A 23 2.92 14.20 11.02
CA ALA A 23 1.73 14.91 11.48
C ALA A 23 0.95 15.42 10.27
N TYR A 24 -0.36 15.19 10.27
CA TYR A 24 -1.21 15.56 9.13
C TYR A 24 -2.62 15.95 9.58
N ARG A 25 -3.38 16.55 8.67
CA ARG A 25 -4.80 16.86 8.85
C ARG A 25 -5.65 15.95 7.99
N ARG A 26 -6.79 15.51 8.54
CA ARG A 26 -7.79 14.68 7.84
C ARG A 26 -9.20 15.15 8.17
N ALA A 27 -10.15 14.70 7.36
CA ALA A 27 -11.56 14.95 7.61
C ALA A 27 -12.02 14.21 8.87
N ARG A 28 -12.61 14.96 9.80
CA ARG A 28 -13.16 14.42 11.05
C ARG A 28 -14.49 13.71 10.78
N ARG A 29 -14.76 12.64 11.54
CA ARG A 29 -16.10 12.03 11.56
C ARG A 29 -17.13 13.04 12.08
N GLY A 30 -18.12 13.38 11.25
CA GLY A 30 -19.15 14.38 11.57
C GLY A 30 -18.88 15.78 11.01
N GLY A 31 -17.81 15.96 10.23
CA GLY A 31 -17.49 17.20 9.53
C GLY A 31 -16.33 17.97 10.17
N GLY A 32 -15.68 18.81 9.35
CA GLY A 32 -14.50 19.60 9.74
C GLY A 32 -13.20 18.80 9.67
N THR A 33 -12.15 19.37 10.25
CA THR A 33 -10.78 18.83 10.20
C THR A 33 -10.33 18.35 11.58
N GLU A 34 -9.45 17.36 11.61
CA GLU A 34 -8.72 16.95 12.82
C GLU A 34 -7.25 16.67 12.50
N THR A 35 -6.39 16.86 13.51
CA THR A 35 -4.97 16.50 13.43
C THR A 35 -4.80 15.03 13.80
N ALA A 36 -3.99 14.34 13.00
CA ALA A 36 -3.63 12.95 13.20
C ALA A 36 -2.11 12.74 12.99
N ARG A 37 -1.64 11.53 13.27
CA ARG A 37 -0.26 11.11 13.01
C ARG A 37 -0.27 9.85 12.16
N LEU A 38 0.42 9.89 11.02
CA LEU A 38 0.66 8.72 10.17
C LEU A 38 1.85 7.97 10.78
N PRO A 39 1.65 6.78 11.37
CA PRO A 39 2.75 6.00 11.91
C PRO A 39 3.61 5.44 10.77
N VAL A 40 4.92 5.44 10.98
CA VAL A 40 5.90 4.77 10.12
C VAL A 40 6.61 3.76 11.01
N ASP A 41 6.33 2.49 10.75
CA ASP A 41 6.86 1.36 11.52
C ASP A 41 7.70 0.45 10.63
N ALA A 42 8.61 -0.33 11.21
CA ALA A 42 9.37 -1.36 10.51
C ALA A 42 8.80 -2.76 10.81
N LEU A 43 8.93 -3.66 9.83
CA LEU A 43 8.57 -5.07 9.95
C LEU A 43 9.63 -5.95 9.30
N SER A 44 10.15 -6.93 10.04
CA SER A 44 11.12 -7.88 9.49
C SER A 44 10.46 -8.85 8.52
N VAL A 45 11.06 -9.00 7.35
CA VAL A 45 10.76 -10.03 6.34
C VAL A 45 12.01 -10.88 6.11
N ASP A 46 11.87 -12.02 5.44
CA ASP A 46 13.01 -12.87 5.07
C ASP A 46 13.80 -12.35 3.86
N ALA A 47 13.15 -11.61 2.96
CA ALA A 47 13.79 -11.00 1.80
C ALA A 47 13.07 -9.74 1.33
N VAL A 48 13.82 -8.88 0.65
CA VAL A 48 13.33 -7.76 -0.17
C VAL A 48 13.80 -7.96 -1.62
N PRO A 49 13.23 -7.26 -2.62
CA PRO A 49 13.69 -7.36 -4.00
C PRO A 49 15.17 -6.98 -4.16
N ASP A 50 15.90 -7.70 -5.02
CA ASP A 50 17.30 -7.40 -5.32
C ASP A 50 17.47 -5.95 -5.79
N GLY A 51 18.53 -5.30 -5.29
CA GLY A 51 18.82 -3.90 -5.58
C GLY A 51 18.14 -2.90 -4.64
N TYR A 52 17.33 -3.37 -3.70
CA TYR A 52 16.69 -2.56 -2.66
C TYR A 52 17.12 -3.02 -1.27
N ASP A 53 17.15 -2.07 -0.33
CA ASP A 53 17.47 -2.34 1.08
C ASP A 53 16.17 -2.41 1.93
N ALA A 54 15.07 -1.86 1.42
CA ALA A 54 13.76 -1.90 2.06
C ALA A 54 12.61 -1.82 1.04
N VAL A 55 11.42 -2.28 1.46
CA VAL A 55 10.15 -2.01 0.77
C VAL A 55 9.25 -1.19 1.67
N LEU A 56 8.88 0.02 1.24
CA LEU A 56 7.89 0.84 1.90
C LEU A 56 6.50 0.48 1.38
N VAL A 57 5.62 0.02 2.26
CA VAL A 57 4.22 -0.26 1.94
C VAL A 57 3.30 0.74 2.64
N ALA A 58 2.35 1.33 1.92
CA ALA A 58 1.46 2.36 2.46
C ALA A 58 0.07 2.35 1.80
N GLY A 59 -0.97 2.77 2.53
CA GLY A 59 -2.34 2.89 2.02
C GLY A 59 -3.18 3.82 2.88
N ASP A 60 -4.34 4.23 2.34
CA ASP A 60 -5.31 5.10 2.98
C ASP A 60 -4.66 6.39 3.54
N LEU A 61 -3.93 7.08 2.67
CA LEU A 61 -3.24 8.34 2.95
C LEU A 61 -4.16 9.56 2.77
N GLN A 62 -5.45 9.42 3.10
CA GLN A 62 -6.47 10.45 2.91
C GLN A 62 -6.33 11.62 3.89
N GLY A 63 -5.33 12.46 3.67
CA GLY A 63 -5.16 13.72 4.38
C GLY A 63 -4.19 14.66 3.67
N VAL A 64 -3.94 15.80 4.30
CA VAL A 64 -2.95 16.79 3.86
C VAL A 64 -1.94 17.05 4.95
N ALA A 65 -0.68 17.26 4.58
CA ALA A 65 0.41 17.53 5.50
C ALA A 65 1.29 18.67 4.97
N PRO A 66 1.94 19.44 5.86
CA PRO A 66 3.01 20.33 5.43
C PRO A 66 4.20 19.50 4.92
N SER A 67 4.84 19.96 3.85
CA SER A 67 6.16 19.43 3.46
C SER A 67 7.20 19.77 4.52
N PRO A 68 8.17 18.88 4.83
CA PRO A 68 9.31 19.23 5.68
C PRO A 68 10.19 20.34 5.09
N PHE A 69 10.04 20.66 3.80
CA PHE A 69 10.74 21.75 3.11
C PHE A 69 9.95 23.07 3.10
N GLY A 70 8.77 23.10 3.74
CA GLY A 70 7.89 24.28 3.80
C GLY A 70 6.91 24.38 2.63
N GLY A 71 6.15 25.47 2.59
CA GLY A 71 5.10 25.70 1.58
C GLY A 71 3.67 25.35 2.07
N PRO A 72 2.67 25.46 1.17
CA PRO A 72 1.29 25.10 1.50
C PRO A 72 1.17 23.59 1.78
N PRO A 73 0.16 23.15 2.55
CA PRO A 73 -0.13 21.73 2.73
C PRO A 73 -0.40 21.03 1.39
N VAL A 74 0.19 19.86 1.23
CA VAL A 74 0.05 18.97 0.07
C VAL A 74 -0.64 17.66 0.48
N LEU A 75 -1.00 16.81 -0.49
CA LEU A 75 -1.48 15.46 -0.19
C LEU A 75 -0.47 14.73 0.72
N LEU A 76 -0.97 13.94 1.67
CA LEU A 76 -0.13 13.23 2.63
C LEU A 76 0.91 12.33 1.95
N GLY A 77 0.55 11.69 0.82
CA GLY A 77 1.50 10.92 0.02
C GLY A 77 2.64 11.74 -0.58
N VAL A 78 2.38 13.00 -0.97
CA VAL A 78 3.42 13.93 -1.46
C VAL A 78 4.35 14.33 -0.31
N ALA A 79 3.80 14.72 0.84
CA ALA A 79 4.60 15.03 2.02
C ALA A 79 5.41 13.83 2.53
N LEU A 80 4.86 12.61 2.41
CA LEU A 80 5.57 11.37 2.73
C LEU A 80 6.82 11.22 1.86
N ALA A 81 6.73 11.49 0.55
CA ALA A 81 7.87 11.43 -0.36
C ALA A 81 9.00 12.40 0.06
N ASP A 82 8.65 13.65 0.42
CA ASP A 82 9.62 14.63 0.94
C ASP A 82 10.27 14.15 2.24
N HIS A 83 9.49 13.52 3.12
CA HIS A 83 9.99 12.97 4.38
C HIS A 83 10.98 11.82 4.19
N LEU A 84 10.90 11.04 3.10
CA LEU A 84 11.86 9.95 2.84
C LEU A 84 13.29 10.46 2.77
N SER A 85 13.53 11.57 2.06
CA SER A 85 14.85 12.18 1.95
C SER A 85 15.37 12.69 3.31
N VAL A 86 14.48 13.26 4.12
CA VAL A 86 14.83 13.73 5.47
C VAL A 86 15.21 12.56 6.38
N TRP A 87 14.41 11.49 6.38
CA TRP A 87 14.65 10.31 7.22
C TRP A 87 15.89 9.54 6.77
N ALA A 88 16.17 9.49 5.47
CA ALA A 88 17.43 8.96 4.94
C ALA A 88 18.64 9.75 5.44
N GLY A 89 18.59 11.09 5.39
CA GLY A 89 19.65 11.95 5.92
C GLY A 89 19.87 11.82 7.44
N GLN A 90 18.85 11.35 8.17
CA GLN A 90 18.91 11.06 9.60
C GLN A 90 19.33 9.62 9.91
N GLY A 91 19.52 8.77 8.90
CA GLY A 91 19.83 7.35 9.07
C GLY A 91 18.67 6.52 9.62
N LEU A 92 17.43 7.03 9.55
CA LEU A 92 16.22 6.30 9.98
C LEU A 92 15.72 5.32 8.92
N LEU A 93 15.96 5.62 7.64
CA LEU A 93 15.62 4.78 6.50
C LEU A 93 16.79 4.74 5.50
N PRO A 94 16.84 3.75 4.60
CA PRO A 94 17.74 3.78 3.46
C PRO A 94 17.48 5.00 2.56
N PRO A 95 18.45 5.40 1.72
CA PRO A 95 18.20 6.45 0.72
C PRO A 95 17.06 6.05 -0.22
N PRO A 96 16.25 7.01 -0.73
CA PRO A 96 15.06 6.71 -1.53
C PRO A 96 15.32 5.81 -2.75
N ASP A 97 16.51 5.91 -3.35
CA ASP A 97 16.89 5.10 -4.52
C ASP A 97 17.19 3.62 -4.19
N ARG A 98 17.20 3.29 -2.90
CA ARG A 98 17.29 1.93 -2.34
C ARG A 98 16.00 1.47 -1.68
N VAL A 99 14.92 2.24 -1.80
CA VAL A 99 13.59 1.89 -1.27
C VAL A 99 12.62 1.63 -2.43
N ALA A 100 12.05 0.42 -2.46
CA ALA A 100 10.92 0.10 -3.32
C ALA A 100 9.63 0.56 -2.65
N VAL A 101 8.70 1.17 -3.39
CA VAL A 101 7.43 1.67 -2.81
C VAL A 101 6.25 0.85 -3.36
N VAL A 102 5.35 0.46 -2.46
CA VAL A 102 4.10 -0.25 -2.77
C VAL A 102 2.90 0.50 -2.18
N LEU A 103 1.97 0.92 -3.03
CA LEU A 103 0.78 1.69 -2.64
C LEU A 103 -0.50 0.84 -2.69
N ALA A 104 -1.27 0.83 -1.61
CA ALA A 104 -2.55 0.11 -1.48
C ALA A 104 -3.80 1.00 -1.69
N GLY A 105 -3.63 2.16 -2.33
CA GLY A 105 -4.72 3.07 -2.71
C GLY A 105 -5.19 4.03 -1.62
N ASP A 106 -6.19 4.83 -1.99
CA ASP A 106 -6.84 5.90 -1.20
C ASP A 106 -5.84 6.97 -0.74
N LEU A 107 -5.21 7.59 -1.73
CA LEU A 107 -4.15 8.59 -1.57
C LEU A 107 -4.70 10.03 -1.58
N TYR A 108 -5.94 10.21 -2.03
CA TYR A 108 -6.55 11.53 -2.17
C TYR A 108 -7.17 12.07 -0.87
N SER A 109 -7.06 13.39 -0.70
CA SER A 109 -7.86 14.18 0.24
C SER A 109 -8.27 15.50 -0.41
N ALA A 110 -9.44 16.02 -0.02
CA ALA A 110 -9.78 17.40 -0.35
C ALA A 110 -8.71 18.37 0.22
N PRO A 111 -8.40 19.50 -0.43
CA PRO A 111 -7.35 20.42 0.01
C PRO A 111 -7.53 20.96 1.44
N GLY A 112 -8.78 21.14 1.86
CA GLY A 112 -9.13 21.56 3.22
C GLY A 112 -9.02 20.44 4.27
N ALA A 113 -8.86 19.19 3.83
CA ALA A 113 -8.96 17.99 4.65
C ALA A 113 -10.24 17.94 5.52
N ASP A 114 -11.35 18.42 4.96
CA ASP A 114 -12.64 18.63 5.63
C ASP A 114 -13.78 17.81 5.00
N VAL A 115 -13.54 17.20 3.83
CA VAL A 115 -14.49 16.33 3.13
C VAL A 115 -14.07 14.87 3.28
N ARG A 116 -14.90 14.09 3.98
CA ARG A 116 -14.68 12.65 4.15
C ARG A 116 -15.04 11.89 2.87
N GLY A 117 -14.17 10.98 2.45
CA GLY A 117 -14.38 10.19 1.24
C GLY A 117 -14.39 11.06 -0.02
N ALA A 118 -13.66 12.17 0.00
CA ALA A 118 -13.38 12.95 -1.19
C ALA A 118 -12.62 12.09 -2.19
N SER A 119 -12.86 12.32 -3.47
CA SER A 119 -12.17 11.65 -4.56
C SER A 119 -11.49 12.67 -5.46
N GLY A 120 -10.36 12.30 -6.06
CA GLY A 120 -9.65 13.19 -6.98
C GLY A 120 -8.32 12.64 -7.45
N GLU A 121 -7.62 13.47 -8.23
CA GLU A 121 -6.36 13.11 -8.87
C GLU A 121 -5.25 12.83 -7.86
N VAL A 122 -4.49 11.75 -8.08
CA VAL A 122 -3.38 11.34 -7.19
C VAL A 122 -2.05 11.16 -7.91
N ALA A 123 -1.95 11.47 -9.20
CA ALA A 123 -0.71 11.36 -9.97
C ALA A 123 0.47 12.11 -9.31
N ASP A 124 0.21 13.24 -8.64
CA ASP A 124 1.22 13.99 -7.89
C ASP A 124 1.90 13.18 -6.78
N VAL A 125 1.20 12.23 -6.15
CA VAL A 125 1.80 11.34 -5.13
C VAL A 125 2.85 10.43 -5.78
N TRP A 126 2.52 9.87 -6.94
CA TRP A 126 3.44 9.01 -7.70
C TRP A 126 4.65 9.82 -8.20
N TRP A 127 4.40 11.02 -8.73
CA TRP A 127 5.45 11.91 -9.20
C TRP A 127 6.38 12.32 -8.06
N ALA A 128 5.84 12.66 -6.89
CA ALA A 128 6.64 13.06 -5.74
C ALA A 128 7.55 11.92 -5.25
N LEU A 129 7.06 10.68 -5.22
CA LEU A 129 7.88 9.51 -4.86
C LEU A 129 9.01 9.27 -5.86
N ALA A 130 8.71 9.38 -7.16
CA ALA A 130 9.73 9.29 -8.21
C ALA A 130 10.76 10.43 -8.09
N ALA A 131 10.31 11.66 -7.88
CA ALA A 131 11.15 12.84 -7.72
C ALA A 131 12.02 12.79 -6.45
N ALA A 132 11.55 12.13 -5.39
CA ALA A 132 12.35 11.84 -4.20
C ALA A 132 13.49 10.84 -4.48
N GLY A 133 13.46 10.14 -5.62
CA GLY A 133 14.49 9.21 -6.06
C GLY A 133 14.07 7.74 -5.98
N CYS A 134 12.83 7.42 -5.64
CA CYS A 134 12.35 6.03 -5.61
C CYS A 134 12.33 5.45 -7.03
N ARG A 135 13.18 4.46 -7.28
CA ARG A 135 13.33 3.84 -8.61
C ARG A 135 12.16 2.91 -8.98
N LEU A 136 11.41 2.46 -7.97
CA LEU A 136 10.22 1.65 -8.14
C LEU A 136 9.10 2.19 -7.27
N VAL A 137 7.97 2.50 -7.89
CA VAL A 137 6.70 2.72 -7.24
C VAL A 137 5.67 1.87 -7.96
N ALA A 138 5.22 0.80 -7.31
CA ALA A 138 4.13 -0.03 -7.80
C ALA A 138 2.92 0.13 -6.87
N GLY A 139 1.71 -0.08 -7.35
CA GLY A 139 0.56 0.01 -6.46
C GLY A 139 -0.76 -0.08 -7.18
N VAL A 140 -1.82 0.02 -6.40
CA VAL A 140 -3.20 -0.09 -6.88
C VAL A 140 -3.95 1.20 -6.56
N ALA A 141 -4.93 1.55 -7.39
CA ALA A 141 -5.84 2.64 -7.09
C ALA A 141 -6.83 2.24 -5.99
N GLY A 142 -7.08 3.14 -5.06
CA GLY A 142 -8.19 3.03 -4.12
C GLY A 142 -9.52 3.48 -4.71
N ASN A 143 -10.61 3.31 -3.98
CA ASN A 143 -11.91 3.71 -4.48
C ASN A 143 -12.11 5.24 -4.51
N HIS A 144 -11.20 6.01 -3.91
CA HIS A 144 -11.19 7.46 -3.92
C HIS A 144 -10.17 8.07 -4.87
N ASP A 145 -9.31 7.26 -5.48
CA ASP A 145 -8.28 7.75 -6.37
C ASP A 145 -8.84 7.94 -7.79
N VAL A 146 -8.43 9.04 -8.43
CA VAL A 146 -8.47 9.20 -9.88
C VAL A 146 -7.03 9.12 -10.37
N VAL A 147 -6.73 8.07 -11.12
CA VAL A 147 -5.40 7.82 -11.71
C VAL A 147 -5.55 6.80 -12.82
N THR A 148 -4.78 6.95 -13.90
CA THR A 148 -4.75 6.01 -15.02
C THR A 148 -3.37 5.37 -15.14
N GLU A 149 -3.31 4.23 -15.82
CA GLU A 149 -2.05 3.56 -16.13
C GLU A 149 -1.13 4.46 -16.96
N ASP A 150 -1.66 5.13 -17.98
CA ASP A 150 -0.90 6.06 -18.82
C ASP A 150 -0.29 7.21 -18.02
N ALA A 151 -1.06 7.83 -17.11
CA ALA A 151 -0.56 8.92 -16.28
C ALA A 151 0.57 8.48 -15.35
N VAL A 152 0.52 7.25 -14.84
CA VAL A 152 1.59 6.68 -14.01
C VAL A 152 2.81 6.31 -14.87
N ALA A 153 2.59 5.73 -16.06
CA ALA A 153 3.66 5.34 -16.97
C ALA A 153 4.44 6.54 -17.53
N GLU A 154 3.77 7.68 -17.74
CA GLU A 154 4.39 8.94 -18.19
C GLU A 154 5.40 9.51 -17.18
N ILE A 155 5.27 9.19 -15.89
CA ILE A 155 6.18 9.68 -14.84
C ILE A 155 7.58 9.12 -15.02
N GLY A 156 7.69 7.84 -15.43
CA GLY A 156 8.97 7.24 -15.72
C GLY A 156 9.01 5.72 -15.57
N PRO A 157 10.14 5.11 -15.96
CA PRO A 157 10.33 3.67 -15.80
C PRO A 157 10.28 3.29 -14.32
N GLY A 158 9.63 2.16 -14.02
CA GLY A 158 9.46 1.66 -12.65
C GLY A 158 8.25 2.22 -11.90
N MET A 159 7.47 3.10 -12.53
CA MET A 159 6.16 3.52 -12.03
C MET A 159 5.09 2.61 -12.64
N THR A 160 4.32 1.91 -11.81
CA THR A 160 3.38 0.88 -12.31
C THR A 160 2.08 0.86 -11.50
N LEU A 161 0.98 1.21 -12.18
CA LEU A 161 -0.37 0.98 -11.66
C LEU A 161 -0.80 -0.47 -11.96
N LEU A 162 -1.15 -1.22 -10.93
CA LEU A 162 -1.52 -2.62 -10.99
C LEU A 162 -3.04 -2.77 -10.94
N ASP A 163 -3.61 -3.51 -11.90
CA ASP A 163 -5.03 -3.89 -11.84
C ASP A 163 -5.35 -5.19 -12.61
N GLY A 164 -5.11 -6.31 -11.94
CA GLY A 164 -5.08 -7.64 -12.59
C GLY A 164 -3.79 -7.87 -13.38
N THR A 165 -2.77 -7.05 -13.14
CA THR A 165 -1.45 -7.08 -13.77
C THR A 165 -0.36 -7.25 -12.72
N PHE A 166 0.88 -7.39 -13.16
CA PHE A 166 2.05 -7.57 -12.30
C PHE A 166 3.28 -6.87 -12.86
N VAL A 167 4.28 -6.68 -12.00
CA VAL A 167 5.63 -6.23 -12.34
C VAL A 167 6.65 -7.14 -11.66
N ASP A 168 7.71 -7.47 -12.39
CA ASP A 168 8.86 -8.20 -11.87
C ASP A 168 9.97 -7.20 -11.48
N VAL A 169 10.43 -7.26 -10.23
CA VAL A 169 11.47 -6.39 -9.68
C VAL A 169 12.42 -7.20 -8.82
N GLY A 170 13.72 -7.13 -9.09
CA GLY A 170 14.74 -7.75 -8.24
C GLY A 170 14.48 -9.23 -7.93
N GLY A 171 14.03 -10.01 -8.92
CA GLY A 171 13.68 -11.42 -8.76
C GLY A 171 12.33 -11.69 -8.09
N ARG A 172 11.54 -10.66 -7.78
CA ARG A 172 10.24 -10.72 -7.09
C ARG A 172 9.11 -10.26 -7.98
N ARG A 173 7.96 -10.89 -7.87
CA ARG A 173 6.74 -10.53 -8.56
C ARG A 173 5.76 -9.82 -7.65
N LEU A 174 5.44 -8.57 -7.98
CA LEU A 174 4.37 -7.80 -7.37
C LEU A 174 3.16 -7.82 -8.31
N ALA A 175 2.02 -8.32 -7.85
CA ALA A 175 0.76 -8.22 -8.58
C ALA A 175 -0.28 -7.47 -7.75
N GLY A 176 -1.29 -6.88 -8.39
CA GLY A 176 -2.28 -6.17 -7.61
C GLY A 176 -3.62 -5.92 -8.30
N VAL A 177 -4.61 -5.61 -7.47
CA VAL A 177 -5.98 -5.26 -7.89
C VAL A 177 -6.46 -4.07 -7.07
N GLY A 178 -6.79 -2.99 -7.77
CA GLY A 178 -7.38 -1.80 -7.16
C GLY A 178 -8.88 -1.86 -7.03
N ASN A 179 -9.45 -0.74 -6.59
CA ASN A 179 -10.88 -0.54 -6.40
C ASN A 179 -11.51 -1.51 -5.38
N ILE A 180 -12.80 -1.38 -5.16
CA ILE A 180 -13.58 -2.25 -4.27
C ILE A 180 -14.80 -2.83 -4.96
N VAL A 181 -15.36 -3.90 -4.40
CA VAL A 181 -16.68 -4.41 -4.75
C VAL A 181 -17.76 -3.39 -4.37
N GLY A 182 -18.69 -3.12 -5.28
CA GLY A 182 -19.85 -2.28 -5.03
C GLY A 182 -20.59 -1.89 -6.30
N ASP A 183 -21.34 -0.79 -6.20
CA ASP A 183 -22.08 -0.23 -7.32
C ASP A 183 -21.12 0.29 -8.43
N PRO A 184 -21.11 -0.31 -9.63
CA PRO A 184 -20.23 0.08 -10.73
C PRO A 184 -20.45 1.50 -11.26
N HIS A 185 -21.57 2.14 -10.91
CA HIS A 185 -21.85 3.53 -11.29
C HIS A 185 -21.16 4.54 -10.37
N ARG A 186 -20.55 4.08 -9.27
CA ARG A 186 -19.78 4.93 -8.36
C ARG A 186 -18.30 4.79 -8.67
N GLN A 187 -17.57 5.91 -8.55
CA GLN A 187 -16.12 5.92 -8.75
C GLN A 187 -15.44 4.84 -7.91
N GLY A 188 -14.48 4.17 -8.54
CA GLY A 188 -13.58 3.25 -7.87
C GLY A 188 -14.26 2.00 -7.33
N ARG A 189 -15.42 1.64 -7.90
CA ARG A 189 -16.17 0.43 -7.54
C ARG A 189 -16.44 -0.42 -8.77
N ARG A 190 -16.46 -1.73 -8.58
CA ARG A 190 -16.82 -2.71 -9.61
C ARG A 190 -17.80 -3.73 -9.07
N SER A 191 -18.50 -4.39 -9.97
CA SER A 191 -19.30 -5.56 -9.59
C SER A 191 -18.38 -6.66 -9.07
N GLU A 192 -18.91 -7.49 -8.16
CA GLU A 192 -18.15 -8.61 -7.59
C GLU A 192 -17.54 -9.53 -8.66
N PRO A 193 -18.26 -9.97 -9.73
CA PRO A 193 -17.65 -10.79 -10.77
C PRO A 193 -16.49 -10.12 -11.50
N ALA A 194 -16.58 -8.80 -11.74
CA ALA A 194 -15.51 -8.05 -12.37
C ALA A 194 -14.28 -7.91 -11.45
N GLN A 195 -14.51 -7.72 -10.15
CA GLN A 195 -13.43 -7.69 -9.15
C GLN A 195 -12.71 -9.05 -9.07
N LEU A 196 -13.47 -10.14 -9.01
CA LEU A 196 -12.90 -11.49 -8.94
C LEU A 196 -12.16 -11.88 -10.22
N ALA A 197 -12.62 -11.48 -11.40
CA ALA A 197 -11.90 -11.71 -12.64
C ALA A 197 -10.52 -11.04 -12.65
N ARG A 198 -10.40 -9.82 -12.08
CA ARG A 198 -9.11 -9.12 -11.92
C ARG A 198 -8.22 -9.80 -10.89
N LEU A 199 -8.80 -10.25 -9.77
CA LEU A 199 -8.09 -11.02 -8.75
C LEU A 199 -7.53 -12.32 -9.32
N ASP A 200 -8.32 -13.06 -10.08
CA ASP A 200 -7.90 -14.30 -10.72
C ASP A 200 -6.75 -14.06 -11.71
N ALA A 201 -6.81 -12.98 -12.50
CA ALA A 201 -5.72 -12.60 -13.40
C ALA A 201 -4.42 -12.29 -12.64
N ALA A 202 -4.50 -11.55 -11.53
CA ALA A 202 -3.34 -11.27 -10.68
C ALA A 202 -2.78 -12.56 -10.05
N LEU A 203 -3.62 -13.46 -9.54
CA LEU A 203 -3.21 -14.72 -8.92
C LEU A 203 -2.59 -15.72 -9.93
N ALA A 204 -3.06 -15.70 -11.18
CA ALA A 204 -2.50 -16.51 -12.26
C ALA A 204 -1.03 -16.16 -12.54
N SER A 205 -0.58 -14.96 -12.17
CA SER A 205 0.83 -14.57 -12.26
C SER A 205 1.73 -15.19 -11.18
N HIS A 206 1.16 -15.83 -10.15
CA HIS A 206 1.88 -16.38 -8.99
C HIS A 206 2.73 -15.33 -8.27
N PRO A 207 2.11 -14.28 -7.69
CA PRO A 207 2.85 -13.20 -7.06
C PRO A 207 3.54 -13.64 -5.76
N ASP A 208 4.74 -13.13 -5.51
CA ASP A 208 5.38 -13.14 -4.20
C ASP A 208 4.61 -12.25 -3.23
N VAL A 209 4.20 -11.07 -3.72
CA VAL A 209 3.41 -10.08 -2.98
C VAL A 209 2.17 -9.70 -3.80
N LEU A 210 1.00 -9.91 -3.22
CA LEU A 210 -0.27 -9.44 -3.78
C LEU A 210 -0.69 -8.14 -3.11
N VAL A 211 -0.99 -7.10 -3.88
CA VAL A 211 -1.44 -5.80 -3.39
C VAL A 211 -2.91 -5.63 -3.71
N LEU A 212 -3.74 -5.38 -2.71
CA LEU A 212 -5.18 -5.19 -2.87
C LEU A 212 -5.57 -3.85 -2.26
N HIS A 213 -6.53 -3.14 -2.85
CA HIS A 213 -7.16 -2.06 -2.09
C HIS A 213 -8.17 -2.66 -1.10
N GLU A 214 -9.17 -3.41 -1.60
CA GLU A 214 -10.07 -4.20 -0.76
C GLU A 214 -9.45 -5.55 -0.36
N GLY A 215 -9.09 -5.69 0.91
CA GLY A 215 -8.46 -6.90 1.44
C GLY A 215 -9.42 -8.01 1.90
N PRO A 216 -8.90 -9.23 2.09
CA PRO A 216 -9.62 -10.33 2.74
C PRO A 216 -9.77 -10.06 4.25
N PRO A 217 -10.69 -10.74 4.95
CA PRO A 217 -10.62 -10.81 6.40
C PRO A 217 -9.36 -11.56 6.83
N GLY A 218 -8.73 -11.11 7.91
CA GLY A 218 -7.66 -11.87 8.54
C GLY A 218 -8.23 -13.05 9.32
N ASP A 219 -7.49 -14.16 9.39
CA ASP A 219 -7.94 -15.31 10.16
C ASP A 219 -8.11 -14.91 11.64
N ALA A 220 -9.34 -15.09 12.13
CA ALA A 220 -9.71 -14.77 13.51
C ALA A 220 -9.11 -15.80 14.46
N ARG A 221 -8.50 -15.34 15.56
CA ARG A 221 -8.27 -16.19 16.73
C ARG A 221 -9.40 -15.93 17.73
N PRO A 222 -9.90 -16.96 18.43
CA PRO A 222 -10.86 -16.74 19.51
C PRO A 222 -10.30 -15.73 20.53
N GLY A 223 -11.10 -14.70 20.85
CA GLY A 223 -10.72 -13.67 21.83
C GLY A 223 -9.74 -12.59 21.34
N THR A 224 -9.52 -12.44 20.03
CA THR A 224 -8.72 -11.33 19.46
C THR A 224 -9.58 -10.30 18.72
N ASP A 225 -9.03 -9.10 18.53
CA ASP A 225 -9.63 -8.00 17.77
C ASP A 225 -10.09 -8.44 16.37
N ALA A 226 -11.22 -7.92 15.92
CA ALA A 226 -11.77 -8.22 14.61
C ALA A 226 -10.83 -7.73 13.49
N ARG A 227 -10.66 -8.58 12.47
CA ARG A 227 -9.91 -8.28 11.23
C ARG A 227 -10.84 -8.36 10.04
N PRO A 228 -11.80 -7.43 9.92
CA PRO A 228 -12.83 -7.48 8.89
C PRO A 228 -12.23 -7.28 7.49
N GLY A 229 -12.92 -7.77 6.48
CA GLY A 229 -12.56 -7.62 5.08
C GLY A 229 -13.60 -8.30 4.21
N ASN A 230 -13.35 -8.38 2.92
CA ASN A 230 -14.28 -9.00 1.99
C ASN A 230 -14.15 -10.54 2.03
N ALA A 231 -15.20 -11.21 2.51
CA ALA A 231 -15.19 -12.66 2.69
C ALA A 231 -14.97 -13.42 1.37
N VAL A 232 -15.54 -12.93 0.27
CA VAL A 232 -15.42 -13.56 -1.05
C VAL A 232 -13.98 -13.49 -1.56
N ILE A 233 -13.30 -12.35 -1.37
CA ILE A 233 -11.85 -12.23 -1.62
C ILE A 233 -11.07 -13.20 -0.73
N GLY A 234 -11.42 -13.28 0.55
CA GLY A 234 -10.80 -14.22 1.49
C GLY A 234 -10.89 -15.68 1.05
N ASP A 235 -12.07 -16.11 0.61
CA ASP A 235 -12.29 -17.48 0.15
C ASP A 235 -11.51 -17.78 -1.14
N ARG A 236 -11.42 -16.80 -2.05
CA ARG A 236 -10.62 -16.92 -3.28
C ARG A 236 -9.13 -17.08 -2.97
N LEU A 237 -8.61 -16.29 -2.03
CA LEU A 237 -7.20 -16.35 -1.64
C LEU A 237 -6.85 -17.60 -0.84
N ARG A 238 -7.76 -18.13 0.00
CA ARG A 238 -7.49 -19.35 0.79
C ARG A 238 -7.24 -20.59 -0.08
N ALA A 239 -7.74 -20.63 -1.31
CA ALA A 239 -7.47 -21.73 -2.23
C ALA A 239 -5.98 -21.84 -2.61
N ARG A 240 -5.28 -20.69 -2.69
CA ARG A 240 -3.83 -20.61 -2.93
C ARG A 240 -3.30 -19.29 -2.39
N PRO A 241 -3.01 -19.20 -1.07
CA PRO A 241 -2.61 -17.94 -0.46
C PRO A 241 -1.26 -17.46 -1.00
N PRO A 242 -1.15 -16.21 -1.47
CA PRO A 242 0.16 -15.57 -1.63
C PRO A 242 0.92 -15.56 -0.31
N ALA A 243 2.25 -15.58 -0.36
CA ALA A 243 3.07 -15.53 0.85
C ALA A 243 2.78 -14.26 1.67
N LEU A 244 2.69 -13.12 0.98
CA LEU A 244 2.28 -11.85 1.55
C LEU A 244 1.19 -11.19 0.70
N THR A 245 0.11 -10.77 1.36
CA THR A 245 -0.91 -9.88 0.79
C THR A 245 -0.86 -8.55 1.55
N VAL A 246 -0.72 -7.43 0.83
CA VAL A 246 -0.80 -6.08 1.37
C VAL A 246 -2.16 -5.49 1.03
N CYS A 247 -2.87 -4.89 1.99
CA CYS A 247 -4.18 -4.28 1.72
C CYS A 247 -4.50 -3.01 2.50
N GLY A 248 -5.54 -2.28 2.10
CA GLY A 248 -6.04 -1.08 2.79
C GLY A 248 -7.55 -1.12 3.03
N HIS A 249 -8.21 0.04 2.92
CA HIS A 249 -9.66 0.31 2.92
C HIS A 249 -10.41 0.04 4.24
N VAL A 250 -10.08 -1.06 4.91
CA VAL A 250 -10.76 -1.53 6.13
C VAL A 250 -9.76 -1.53 7.27
N ARG A 251 -9.81 -0.48 8.10
CA ARG A 251 -8.91 -0.32 9.24
C ARG A 251 -8.90 -1.51 10.20
N TRP A 252 -7.69 -2.02 10.47
CA TRP A 252 -7.41 -2.96 11.55
C TRP A 252 -6.61 -2.29 12.68
N GLU A 253 -6.91 -2.66 13.92
CA GLU A 253 -6.08 -2.27 15.06
C GLU A 253 -4.70 -2.94 14.97
N ARG A 254 -4.70 -4.27 14.76
CA ARG A 254 -3.49 -5.06 14.51
C ARG A 254 -3.35 -5.33 13.02
N PRO A 255 -2.32 -4.79 12.35
CA PRO A 255 -2.24 -4.81 10.89
C PRO A 255 -1.81 -6.16 10.31
N LEU A 256 -1.20 -7.04 11.11
CA LEU A 256 -0.76 -8.36 10.65
C LEU A 256 -1.75 -9.46 11.06
N ALA A 257 -2.11 -10.30 10.09
CA ALA A 257 -2.92 -11.49 10.27
C ALA A 257 -2.41 -12.66 9.42
N ARG A 258 -2.86 -13.88 9.75
CA ARG A 258 -2.70 -15.04 8.87
C ARG A 258 -3.84 -15.10 7.85
N LEU A 259 -3.56 -15.75 6.73
CA LEU A 259 -4.54 -16.18 5.74
C LEU A 259 -4.10 -17.56 5.24
N GLY A 260 -4.52 -18.61 5.94
CA GLY A 260 -3.96 -19.95 5.73
C GLY A 260 -2.45 -19.96 5.96
N ASP A 261 -1.69 -20.40 4.95
CA ASP A 261 -0.22 -20.43 4.96
C ASP A 261 0.45 -19.11 4.53
N GLY A 262 -0.36 -18.13 4.11
CA GLY A 262 0.04 -16.77 3.80
C GLY A 262 -0.18 -15.79 4.96
N GLN A 263 0.21 -14.54 4.71
CA GLN A 263 0.09 -13.44 5.66
C GLN A 263 -0.59 -12.24 5.01
N VAL A 264 -1.39 -11.50 5.78
CA VAL A 264 -2.02 -10.24 5.36
C VAL A 264 -1.46 -9.11 6.20
N LEU A 265 -0.91 -8.11 5.53
CA LEU A 265 -0.46 -6.85 6.12
C LEU A 265 -1.40 -5.74 5.68
N ASN A 266 -2.26 -5.30 6.58
CA ASN A 266 -3.18 -4.21 6.36
C ASN A 266 -2.48 -2.87 6.69
N VAL A 267 -2.37 -2.00 5.69
CA VAL A 267 -1.69 -0.71 5.73
C VAL A 267 -2.66 0.48 5.76
N ASP A 268 -3.93 0.26 6.12
CA ASP A 268 -4.90 1.34 6.31
C ASP A 268 -4.38 2.36 7.34
N GLY A 269 -4.14 3.58 6.85
CA GLY A 269 -3.74 4.75 7.60
C GLY A 269 -2.35 4.63 8.23
N ARG A 270 -1.43 3.90 7.59
CA ARG A 270 -0.06 3.69 8.08
C ARG A 270 0.95 3.45 6.97
N VAL A 271 2.21 3.56 7.34
CA VAL A 271 3.35 3.15 6.53
C VAL A 271 4.10 2.04 7.25
N VAL A 272 4.41 0.96 6.55
CA VAL A 272 5.25 -0.12 7.07
C VAL A 272 6.47 -0.27 6.17
N VAL A 273 7.66 -0.29 6.76
CA VAL A 273 8.92 -0.50 6.08
C VAL A 273 9.35 -1.94 6.29
N LEU A 274 9.26 -2.74 5.23
CA LEU A 274 9.72 -4.12 5.23
C LEU A 274 11.24 -4.14 5.10
N VAL A 275 11.90 -4.77 6.06
CA VAL A 275 13.36 -4.88 6.13
C VAL A 275 13.78 -6.35 6.20
N ALA A 276 14.72 -6.74 5.35
CA ALA A 276 15.37 -8.04 5.41
C ALA A 276 16.55 -8.00 6.40
N PRO A 277 16.95 -9.16 6.97
CA PRO A 277 18.14 -9.27 7.83
C PRO A 277 19.46 -9.01 7.08
#